data_AF-A0A3C1CBI1-F1
#
_entry.id   AF-A0A3C1CBI1-F1
#
_cell.length_a   1.000
_cell.length_b   1.000
_cell.length_c   1.000
_cell.angle_alpha   90.00
_cell.angle_beta   90.00
_cell.angle_gamma   90.00
#
_symmetry.space_group_name_H-M   'P 1'
#
loop_
_entity.id
_entity.type
_entity.pdbx_description
1 polymer ?
#
loop_
_entity_poly.entity_id
_entity_poly.type
_entity_poly.pdbx_seq_one_letter_code
_entity_poly.pdbx_strand_id
1 'polypeptide(L)'
;TNKTEWDEKEFYKMLDKVPFYKKPLWVACPDKVSDKDETLRMWEKHSIKIKEWGFPIAFVAQDGMTPDDVPEEAQVIFMGGSFEWKWKMLPDFCSIGKRVHCGRVNSYEGLWICDENNVESCDGTGWVRGGIKRLQPLINYLEEKHGEGRKQKCLLKT
;
A
#
# COMPACT_ATOMS: atom_id res chain seq x y z
N THR A 1 -3.88 -17.25 -4.27
CA THR A 1 -2.58 -16.98 -3.62
C THR A 1 -1.69 -18.17 -3.86
N ASN A 2 -0.40 -17.98 -4.13
CA ASN A 2 0.54 -19.11 -4.11
C ASN A 2 0.47 -19.74 -2.71
N LYS A 3 0.25 -21.06 -2.62
CA LYS A 3 0.08 -21.78 -1.34
C LYS A 3 1.40 -21.95 -0.57
N THR A 4 2.41 -21.16 -0.91
CA THR A 4 3.72 -21.20 -0.29
C THR A 4 3.67 -20.34 0.95
N GLU A 5 4.15 -20.88 2.07
CA GLU A 5 4.32 -20.10 3.29
C GLU A 5 5.37 -19.01 3.08
N TRP A 6 5.23 -17.92 3.84
CA TRP A 6 6.23 -16.86 3.83
C TRP A 6 7.52 -17.34 4.48
N ASP A 7 8.66 -17.05 3.85
CA ASP A 7 9.99 -17.44 4.33
C ASP A 7 10.78 -16.21 4.78
N GLU A 8 11.01 -16.11 6.09
CA GLU A 8 11.78 -15.04 6.72
C GLU A 8 13.21 -14.92 6.17
N LYS A 9 13.88 -16.06 5.90
CA LYS A 9 15.26 -16.06 5.43
C LYS A 9 15.36 -15.55 4.01
N GLU A 10 14.44 -15.95 3.14
CA GLU A 10 14.42 -15.46 1.76
C GLU A 10 14.07 -13.97 1.70
N PHE A 11 13.21 -13.49 2.60
CA PHE A 11 12.94 -12.06 2.73
C PHE A 11 14.20 -11.25 3.05
N TYR A 12 14.99 -11.65 4.06
CA TYR A 12 16.24 -10.93 4.37
C TYR A 12 17.30 -11.09 3.29
N LYS A 13 17.44 -12.27 2.68
CA LYS A 13 18.33 -12.46 1.51
C LYS A 13 17.97 -11.52 0.37
N MET A 14 16.70 -11.20 0.18
CA MET A 14 16.28 -10.20 -0.80
C MET A 14 16.72 -8.79 -0.37
N LEU A 15 16.57 -8.42 0.90
CA LEU A 15 17.02 -7.12 1.42
C LEU A 15 18.54 -6.92 1.31
N ASP A 16 19.33 -7.98 1.44
CA ASP A 16 20.76 -7.93 1.16
C ASP A 16 21.05 -7.63 -0.31
N LYS A 17 20.28 -8.23 -1.24
CA LYS A 17 20.56 -8.17 -2.68
C LYS A 17 20.07 -6.89 -3.35
N VAL A 18 18.84 -6.48 -3.05
CA VAL A 18 18.14 -5.37 -3.74
C VAL A 18 18.97 -4.07 -3.80
N PRO A 19 19.61 -3.58 -2.71
CA PRO A 19 20.36 -2.32 -2.76
C PRO A 19 21.54 -2.32 -3.75
N PHE A 20 22.10 -3.48 -4.12
CA PHE A 20 23.16 -3.56 -5.15
C PHE A 20 22.64 -3.25 -6.57
N TYR A 21 21.33 -3.43 -6.81
CA TYR A 21 20.70 -3.13 -8.10
C TYR A 21 19.97 -1.79 -8.07
N LYS A 22 19.18 -1.55 -7.02
CA LYS A 22 18.41 -0.32 -6.80
C LYS A 22 18.00 -0.20 -5.34
N LYS A 23 18.34 0.91 -4.71
CA LYS A 23 17.89 1.20 -3.34
C LYS A 23 16.36 1.37 -3.31
N PRO A 24 15.61 0.62 -2.48
CA PRO A 24 14.17 0.81 -2.35
C PRO A 24 13.86 2.14 -1.66
N LEU A 25 12.73 2.77 -2.02
CA LEU A 25 12.25 3.98 -1.36
C LEU A 25 11.75 3.69 0.06
N TRP A 26 11.19 2.50 0.26
CA TRP A 26 10.75 1.95 1.53
C TRP A 26 10.57 0.44 1.39
N VAL A 27 10.47 -0.26 2.51
CA VAL A 27 10.23 -1.71 2.60
C VAL A 27 8.96 -1.95 3.42
N ALA A 28 7.99 -2.68 2.85
CA ALA A 28 6.87 -3.18 3.63
C ALA A 28 7.37 -4.18 4.68
N CYS A 29 7.11 -3.89 5.96
CA CYS A 29 7.32 -4.86 7.01
C CYS A 29 6.38 -6.06 6.79
N PRO A 30 6.82 -7.30 7.04
CA PRO A 30 5.96 -8.47 6.93
C PRO A 30 4.64 -8.30 7.69
N ASP A 31 3.56 -8.77 7.07
CA ASP A 31 2.19 -8.64 7.55
C ASP A 31 1.39 -9.93 7.39
N LYS A 32 0.24 -9.98 8.05
CA LYS A 32 -0.75 -11.02 7.84
C LYS A 32 -2.05 -10.39 7.38
N VAL A 33 -2.44 -10.71 6.14
CA VAL A 33 -3.64 -10.15 5.51
C VAL A 33 -4.87 -10.38 6.38
N SER A 34 -5.56 -9.28 6.71
CA SER A 34 -6.78 -9.24 7.53
C SER A 34 -6.62 -9.75 8.96
N ASP A 35 -5.39 -9.77 9.49
CA ASP A 35 -5.10 -10.18 10.86
C ASP A 35 -4.27 -9.09 11.55
N LYS A 36 -4.95 -8.32 12.42
CA LYS A 36 -4.35 -7.21 13.14
C LYS A 36 -3.24 -7.67 14.08
N ASP A 37 -3.54 -8.65 14.92
CA ASP A 37 -2.67 -9.06 16.03
C ASP A 37 -1.39 -9.70 15.50
N GLU A 38 -1.49 -10.56 14.49
CA GLU A 38 -0.31 -11.15 13.87
C GLU A 38 0.53 -10.10 13.13
N THR A 39 -0.09 -9.10 12.52
CA THR A 39 0.63 -8.01 11.85
C THR A 39 1.41 -7.14 12.84
N LEU A 40 0.85 -6.84 14.01
CA LEU A 40 1.57 -6.14 15.09
C LEU A 40 2.72 -6.99 15.63
N ARG A 41 2.51 -8.30 15.83
CA ARG A 41 3.57 -9.22 16.27
C ARG A 41 4.71 -9.31 15.24
N MET A 42 4.37 -9.34 13.95
CA MET A 42 5.36 -9.31 12.87
C MET A 42 6.12 -7.99 12.85
N TRP A 43 5.44 -6.86 13.08
CA TRP A 43 6.07 -5.55 13.17
C TRP A 43 7.15 -5.52 14.27
N GLU A 44 6.80 -5.91 15.50
CA GLU A 44 7.75 -5.95 16.62
C GLU A 44 8.98 -6.81 16.31
N LYS A 45 8.76 -7.95 15.64
CA LYS A 45 9.83 -8.90 15.30
C LYS A 45 10.76 -8.41 14.18
N HIS A 46 10.22 -7.71 13.18
CA HIS A 46 10.91 -7.49 11.91
C HIS A 46 11.34 -6.04 11.67
N SER A 47 10.64 -5.04 12.21
CA SER A 47 10.91 -3.62 11.95
C SER A 47 12.34 -3.21 12.32
N ILE A 48 12.80 -3.58 13.52
CA ILE A 48 14.16 -3.26 14.00
C ILE A 48 15.22 -3.87 13.08
N LYS A 49 15.03 -5.13 12.65
CA LYS A 49 15.95 -5.79 11.72
C LYS A 49 15.98 -5.07 10.37
N ILE A 50 14.82 -4.81 9.77
CA ILE A 50 14.73 -4.10 8.47
C ILE A 50 15.43 -2.74 8.55
N LYS A 51 15.33 -2.05 9.69
CA LYS A 51 15.98 -0.75 9.93
C LYS A 51 17.51 -0.82 9.80
N GLU A 52 18.13 -1.97 10.08
CA GLU A 52 19.60 -2.15 9.98
C GLU A 52 20.11 -1.96 8.55
N TRP A 53 19.29 -2.24 7.52
CA TRP A 53 19.63 -1.94 6.12
C TRP A 53 19.49 -0.44 5.77
N GLY A 54 18.99 0.40 6.69
CA GLY A 54 18.86 1.84 6.47
C GLY A 54 17.76 2.23 5.47
N PHE A 55 16.72 1.40 5.35
CA PHE A 55 15.54 1.69 4.54
C PHE A 55 14.40 2.26 5.39
N PRO A 56 13.60 3.20 4.84
CA PRO A 56 12.33 3.52 5.46
C PRO A 56 11.40 2.32 5.50
N ILE A 57 10.69 2.16 6.61
CA ILE A 57 9.83 1.00 6.83
C ILE A 57 8.37 1.42 6.68
N ALA A 58 7.63 0.64 5.91
CA ALA A 58 6.19 0.77 5.78
C ALA A 58 5.49 -0.21 6.72
N PHE A 59 4.61 0.29 7.59
CA PHE A 59 3.70 -0.52 8.37
C PHE A 59 2.47 -0.86 7.52
N VAL A 60 2.10 -2.13 7.43
CA VAL A 60 0.96 -2.57 6.62
C VAL A 60 -0.29 -2.58 7.48
N ALA A 61 -1.18 -1.61 7.31
CA ALA A 61 -2.44 -1.57 8.03
C ALA A 61 -3.40 -2.66 7.51
N GLN A 62 -4.03 -3.39 8.43
CA GLN A 62 -4.94 -4.51 8.16
C GLN A 62 -6.28 -4.33 8.87
N ASP A 63 -7.25 -5.17 8.49
CA ASP A 63 -8.59 -5.20 9.09
C ASP A 63 -8.58 -5.12 10.62
N GLY A 64 -9.42 -4.24 11.17
CA GLY A 64 -9.55 -4.00 12.61
C GLY A 64 -8.59 -2.96 13.18
N MET A 65 -7.67 -2.41 12.39
CA MET A 65 -6.78 -1.33 12.84
C MET A 65 -7.42 0.06 12.71
N THR A 66 -6.99 0.97 13.57
CA THR A 66 -7.19 2.42 13.49
C THR A 66 -5.84 3.13 13.33
N PRO A 67 -5.81 4.44 13.05
CA PRO A 67 -4.55 5.18 12.99
C PRO A 67 -3.71 5.12 14.29
N ASP A 68 -4.34 4.91 15.45
CA ASP A 68 -3.64 4.76 16.74
C ASP A 68 -2.81 3.48 16.83
N ASP A 69 -3.10 2.49 15.99
CA ASP A 69 -2.34 1.24 15.91
C ASP A 69 -1.06 1.39 15.06
N VAL A 70 -0.87 2.53 14.37
CA VAL A 70 0.32 2.75 13.53
C VAL A 70 1.52 3.04 14.42
N PRO A 71 2.59 2.21 14.35
CA PRO A 71 3.79 2.45 15.14
C PRO A 71 4.43 3.80 14.81
N GLU A 72 4.93 4.50 15.82
CA GLU A 72 5.45 5.86 15.67
C GLU A 72 6.60 5.92 14.65
N GLU A 73 7.47 4.91 14.70
CA GLU A 73 8.66 4.74 13.86
C GLU A 73 8.33 4.33 12.41
N ALA A 74 7.08 3.98 12.11
CA ALA A 74 6.66 3.75 10.73
C ALA A 74 6.75 5.05 9.92
N GLN A 75 7.50 4.99 8.82
CA GLN A 75 7.70 6.15 7.94
C GLN A 75 6.69 6.20 6.79
N VAL A 76 6.09 5.06 6.48
CA VAL A 76 5.05 4.91 5.46
C VAL A 76 3.94 4.02 6.04
N ILE A 77 2.69 4.33 5.71
CA ILE A 77 1.55 3.44 5.94
C ILE A 77 1.26 2.76 4.60
N PHE A 78 1.35 1.43 4.56
CA PHE A 78 0.83 0.64 3.47
C PHE A 78 -0.61 0.24 3.80
N MET A 79 -1.58 0.75 3.05
CA MET A 79 -2.99 0.36 3.22
C MET A 79 -3.26 -0.99 2.58
N GLY A 80 -3.26 -2.03 3.44
CA GLY A 80 -3.56 -3.42 3.13
C GLY A 80 -5.01 -3.78 3.44
N GLY A 81 -5.22 -4.98 3.98
CA GLY A 81 -6.53 -5.47 4.41
C GLY A 81 -7.49 -5.89 3.28
N SER A 82 -8.71 -6.19 3.70
CA SER A 82 -9.83 -6.51 2.83
C SER A 82 -10.27 -5.28 2.02
N PHE A 83 -11.01 -5.52 0.94
CA PHE A 83 -11.43 -4.44 0.04
C PHE A 83 -12.29 -3.39 0.76
N GLU A 84 -13.36 -3.81 1.42
CA GLU A 84 -14.30 -2.88 2.07
C GLU A 84 -13.67 -2.11 3.22
N TRP A 85 -12.95 -2.81 4.10
CA TRP A 85 -12.29 -2.18 5.24
C TRP A 85 -11.28 -1.12 4.80
N LYS A 86 -10.44 -1.45 3.81
CA LYS A 86 -9.39 -0.54 3.34
C LYS A 86 -9.95 0.78 2.83
N TRP A 87 -10.96 0.73 1.96
CA TRP A 87 -11.52 1.95 1.36
C TRP A 87 -12.30 2.78 2.37
N LYS A 88 -12.97 2.13 3.33
CA LYS A 88 -13.64 2.82 4.43
C LYS A 88 -12.65 3.56 5.32
N MET A 89 -11.52 2.93 5.68
CA MET A 89 -10.57 3.48 6.64
C MET A 89 -9.51 4.40 6.02
N LEU A 90 -9.30 4.34 4.69
CA LEU A 90 -8.26 5.12 4.02
C LEU A 90 -8.22 6.61 4.41
N PRO A 91 -9.34 7.35 4.49
CA PRO A 91 -9.30 8.76 4.89
C PRO A 91 -8.73 8.98 6.29
N ASP A 92 -9.07 8.12 7.25
CA ASP A 92 -8.59 8.22 8.63
C ASP A 92 -7.07 8.04 8.70
N PHE A 93 -6.53 7.06 7.99
CA PHE A 93 -5.08 6.84 7.92
C PHE A 93 -4.34 7.93 7.14
N CYS A 94 -4.98 8.58 6.16
CA CYS A 94 -4.38 9.72 5.45
C CYS A 94 -4.36 11.00 6.33
N SER A 95 -5.23 11.08 7.34
CA SER A 95 -5.36 12.27 8.19
C SER A 95 -4.22 12.48 9.20
N ILE A 96 -3.45 11.42 9.52
CA ILE A 96 -2.40 11.49 10.57
C ILE A 96 -1.05 12.01 10.08
N GLY A 97 -0.96 12.52 8.84
CA GLY A 97 0.22 13.21 8.32
C GLY A 97 1.42 12.33 7.99
N LYS A 98 1.25 11.00 7.92
CA LYS A 98 2.28 10.07 7.42
C LYS A 98 2.12 9.83 5.92
N ARG A 99 3.21 9.43 5.25
CA ARG A 99 3.18 9.03 3.83
C ARG A 99 2.32 7.77 3.69
N VAL A 100 1.41 7.74 2.72
CA VAL A 100 0.51 6.60 2.49
C VAL A 100 0.76 5.96 1.13
N HIS A 101 0.89 4.64 1.11
CA HIS A 101 0.84 3.81 -0.09
C HIS A 101 -0.43 2.95 -0.06
N CYS A 102 -1.25 2.97 -1.11
CA CYS A 102 -2.47 2.15 -1.18
C CYS A 102 -2.28 0.90 -2.04
N GLY A 103 -2.47 -0.28 -1.45
CA GLY A 103 -2.27 -1.55 -2.14
C GLY A 103 -3.42 -1.94 -3.06
N ARG A 104 -3.14 -2.67 -4.15
CA ARG A 104 -4.14 -3.30 -5.04
C ARG A 104 -5.23 -2.34 -5.58
N VAL A 105 -4.85 -1.14 -5.97
CA VAL A 105 -5.73 -0.18 -6.66
C VAL A 105 -5.80 -0.55 -8.14
N ASN A 106 -6.91 -1.17 -8.55
CA ASN A 106 -7.10 -1.73 -9.90
C ASN A 106 -8.35 -1.16 -10.61
N SER A 107 -8.84 0.01 -10.19
CA SER A 107 -10.03 0.64 -10.75
C SER A 107 -9.83 2.14 -10.85
N TYR A 108 -10.43 2.76 -11.86
CA TYR A 108 -10.41 4.21 -12.07
C TYR A 108 -10.93 4.97 -10.84
N GLU A 109 -12.01 4.49 -10.23
CA GLU A 109 -12.57 5.07 -9.00
C GLU A 109 -11.56 5.05 -7.86
N GLY A 110 -10.85 3.93 -7.70
CA GLY A 110 -9.84 3.77 -6.66
C GLY A 110 -8.64 4.71 -6.82
N LEU A 111 -8.25 5.04 -8.06
CA LEU A 111 -7.20 6.02 -8.33
C LEU A 111 -7.62 7.41 -7.86
N TRP A 112 -8.86 7.82 -8.19
CA TRP A 112 -9.40 9.09 -7.74
C TRP A 112 -9.60 9.17 -6.23
N ILE A 113 -10.08 8.10 -5.59
CA ILE A 113 -10.18 8.06 -4.12
C ILE A 113 -8.79 8.26 -3.48
N CYS A 114 -7.76 7.62 -4.02
CA CYS A 114 -6.38 7.80 -3.54
C CYS A 114 -5.92 9.26 -3.74
N ASP A 115 -6.17 9.83 -4.92
CA ASP A 115 -5.79 11.20 -5.26
C ASP A 115 -6.46 12.23 -4.35
N GLU A 116 -7.77 12.11 -4.15
CA GLU A 116 -8.59 13.00 -3.31
C GLU A 116 -8.19 12.92 -1.82
N ASN A 117 -7.58 11.80 -1.38
CA ASN A 117 -7.07 11.62 -0.03
C ASN A 117 -5.55 11.88 0.10
N ASN A 118 -4.90 12.43 -0.94
CA ASN A 118 -3.45 12.71 -0.96
C ASN A 118 -2.56 11.48 -0.70
N VAL A 119 -3.00 10.30 -1.14
CA VAL A 119 -2.17 9.09 -1.09
C VAL A 119 -0.94 9.29 -2.00
N GLU A 120 0.26 9.10 -1.45
CA GLU A 120 1.52 9.36 -2.16
C GLU A 120 1.73 8.40 -3.34
N SER A 121 1.36 7.13 -3.18
CA SER A 121 1.53 6.12 -4.23
C SER A 121 0.54 4.96 -4.10
N CYS A 122 0.31 4.22 -5.18
CA CYS A 122 -0.49 2.99 -5.15
C CYS A 122 0.07 1.93 -6.10
N ASP A 123 -0.24 0.67 -5.86
CA ASP A 123 0.11 -0.44 -6.75
C ASP A 123 -1.12 -1.23 -7.21
N GLY A 124 -1.01 -1.94 -8.33
CA GLY A 124 -2.09 -2.77 -8.85
C GLY A 124 -1.65 -3.59 -10.06
N THR A 125 -1.90 -4.90 -10.05
CA THR A 125 -1.55 -5.76 -11.18
C THR A 125 -2.65 -5.85 -12.25
N GLY A 126 -3.86 -5.38 -11.94
CA GLY A 126 -5.04 -5.45 -12.81
C GLY A 126 -4.90 -4.63 -14.08
N TRP A 127 -4.12 -3.54 -14.05
CA TRP A 127 -3.87 -2.65 -15.18
C TRP A 127 -3.18 -3.35 -16.35
N VAL A 128 -2.20 -4.22 -16.05
CA VAL A 128 -1.34 -4.85 -17.06
C VAL A 128 -1.84 -6.25 -17.44
N ARG A 129 -2.41 -7.00 -16.49
CA ARG A 129 -2.81 -8.41 -16.71
C ARG A 129 -3.97 -8.61 -17.69
N GLY A 130 -4.75 -7.57 -18.01
CA GLY A 130 -5.90 -7.69 -18.92
C GLY A 130 -5.73 -7.01 -20.29
N GLY A 131 -4.50 -6.67 -20.67
CA GLY A 131 -4.21 -5.98 -21.92
C GLY A 131 -4.75 -4.54 -21.98
N ILE A 132 -4.70 -3.94 -23.17
CA ILE A 132 -4.99 -2.50 -23.37
C ILE A 132 -6.35 -2.07 -22.81
N LYS A 133 -7.38 -2.93 -22.89
CA LYS A 133 -8.72 -2.64 -22.37
C LYS A 133 -8.73 -2.38 -20.85
N ARG A 134 -7.88 -3.07 -20.09
CA ARG A 134 -7.74 -2.83 -18.64
C ARG A 134 -6.79 -1.69 -18.32
N LEU A 135 -5.97 -1.26 -19.28
CA LEU A 135 -5.11 -0.09 -19.15
C LEU A 135 -5.88 1.22 -19.39
N GLN A 136 -6.91 1.19 -20.24
CA GLN A 136 -7.66 2.40 -20.62
C GLN A 136 -8.15 3.25 -19.42
N PRO A 137 -8.72 2.68 -18.33
CA PRO A 137 -9.16 3.51 -17.22
C PRO A 137 -8.00 4.18 -16.47
N LEU A 138 -6.78 3.61 -16.46
CA LEU A 138 -5.58 4.28 -15.94
C LEU A 138 -5.18 5.44 -16.85
N ILE A 139 -5.22 5.25 -18.17
CA ILE A 139 -4.94 6.32 -19.14
C ILE A 139 -5.91 7.49 -18.92
N ASN A 140 -7.21 7.20 -18.83
CA ASN A 140 -8.23 8.22 -18.59
C ASN A 140 -7.96 9.00 -17.30
N TYR A 141 -7.62 8.32 -16.20
CA TYR A 141 -7.25 9.00 -14.95
C TYR A 141 -6.04 9.94 -15.13
N LEU A 142 -4.99 9.49 -15.81
CA LEU A 142 -3.78 10.29 -16.03
C LEU A 142 -4.07 11.52 -16.90
N GLU A 143 -4.84 11.35 -17.97
CA GLU A 143 -5.26 12.43 -18.86
C GLU A 143 -6.13 13.46 -18.12
N GLU A 144 -7.07 13.02 -17.30
CA GLU A 144 -7.92 13.92 -16.51
C GLU A 144 -7.15 14.63 -15.40
N LYS A 145 -6.26 13.94 -14.70
CA LYS A 145 -5.43 14.51 -13.61
C LYS A 145 -4.48 15.59 -14.12
N HIS A 146 -3.87 15.37 -15.29
CA HIS A 146 -2.84 16.26 -15.83
C HIS A 146 -3.34 17.17 -16.97
N GLY A 147 -4.58 16.98 -17.43
CA GLY A 147 -5.21 17.74 -18.50
C GLY A 147 -6.32 18.67 -18.00
N GLU A 148 -7.50 18.58 -18.63
CA GLU A 148 -8.63 19.51 -18.42
C GLU A 148 -9.35 19.35 -17.07
N GLY A 149 -8.92 18.41 -16.23
CA GLY A 149 -9.60 18.06 -15.00
C GLY A 149 -10.70 17.00 -15.19
N ARG A 150 -11.24 16.55 -14.05
CA ARG A 150 -12.18 15.44 -13.98
C ARG A 150 -13.58 15.83 -14.46
N LYS A 151 -14.13 15.12 -15.45
CA LYS A 151 -15.47 15.42 -16.02
C LYS A 151 -16.64 14.96 -15.15
N GLN A 152 -16.47 13.97 -14.27
CA GLN A 152 -17.51 13.47 -13.34
C GLN A 152 -16.90 12.99 -12.02
N LYS A 153 -17.51 13.37 -10.88
CA LYS A 153 -17.10 12.93 -9.53
C LYS A 153 -17.36 11.44 -9.28
N CYS A 154 -16.53 10.82 -8.44
CA CYS A 154 -16.73 9.44 -8.00
C CYS A 154 -17.87 9.39 -6.99
N LEU A 155 -18.74 8.40 -7.10
CA LEU A 155 -19.57 8.00 -5.96
C LEU A 155 -18.67 7.23 -4.97
N LEU A 156 -18.80 7.54 -3.68
CA LEU A 156 -18.19 6.75 -2.61
C LEU A 156 -18.66 5.31 -2.76
N LYS A 157 -17.74 4.34 -2.77
CA LYS A 157 -18.09 2.92 -2.69
C LYS A 157 -18.52 2.66 -1.25
N THR A 158 -19.84 2.60 -1.04
CA THR A 158 -20.48 2.10 0.19
C THR A 158 -20.42 0.59 0.25
#